data_AF-A0A7Y5JTC2-F1
#
_entry.id   AF-A0A7Y5JTC2-F1
#
_cell.length_a   1.000
_cell.length_b   1.000
_cell.length_c   1.000
_cell.angle_alpha   90.00
_cell.angle_beta   90.00
_cell.angle_gamma   90.00
#
_symmetry.space_group_name_H-M   'P 1'
#
loop_
_entity.id
_entity.type
_entity.pdbx_description
1 polymer ?
#
loop_
_entity_poly.entity_id
_entity_poly.type
_entity_poly.pdbx_seq_one_letter_code
_entity_poly.pdbx_strand_id
1 'polypeptide(L)' 'MGIRKYKPTTPGRRGSSVADFVEITRSTPEKSLVRPLSKTGGRNNAGRITTRHIGGGHKR' A
#
# COMPACT_ATOMS: atom_id res chain seq x y z
N MET A 1 12.39 -2.99 -11.88
CA MET A 1 10.91 -2.96 -12.05
C MET A 1 10.47 -2.03 -13.19
N GLY A 2 9.69 -2.53 -14.12
CA GLY A 2 9.05 -1.75 -15.19
C GLY A 2 7.62 -1.30 -14.84
N ILE A 3 7.03 -0.51 -15.75
CA ILE A 3 5.69 0.09 -15.60
C ILE A 3 4.74 -0.56 -16.60
N ARG A 4 3.70 -1.22 -16.11
CA ARG A 4 2.60 -1.74 -16.93
C ARG A 4 1.46 -0.72 -16.99
N LYS A 5 1.25 -0.13 -18.16
CA LYS A 5 0.11 0.77 -18.43
C LYS A 5 -1.15 -0.06 -18.73
N TYR A 6 -2.29 0.30 -18.15
CA TYR A 6 -3.55 -0.38 -18.44
C TYR A 6 -4.18 0.08 -19.76
N LYS A 7 -4.95 -0.81 -20.40
CA LYS A 7 -5.88 -0.41 -21.47
C LYS A 7 -7.02 0.41 -20.85
N PRO A 8 -7.51 1.47 -21.51
CA PRO A 8 -8.55 2.35 -20.96
C PRO A 8 -9.95 1.72 -21.08
N THR A 9 -10.19 0.62 -20.38
CA THR A 9 -11.48 -0.10 -20.39
C THR A 9 -12.55 0.57 -19.53
N THR A 10 -12.15 1.41 -18.57
CA THR A 10 -13.05 2.23 -17.73
C THR A 10 -12.42 3.62 -17.50
N PRO A 11 -13.21 4.67 -17.19
CA PRO A 11 -12.68 6.01 -16.94
C PRO A 11 -11.63 6.06 -15.82
N GLY A 12 -11.86 5.34 -14.71
CA GLY A 12 -10.91 5.30 -13.59
C GLY A 12 -9.61 4.55 -13.89
N ARG A 13 -9.58 3.68 -14.92
CA ARG A 13 -8.35 3.03 -15.40
C ARG A 13 -7.63 3.82 -16.50
N ARG A 14 -8.22 4.90 -17.01
CA ARG A 14 -7.59 5.73 -18.04
C ARG A 14 -6.40 6.45 -17.44
N GLY A 15 -5.22 6.27 -18.05
CA GLY A 15 -3.98 6.88 -17.58
C GLY A 15 -3.38 6.24 -16.32
N SER A 16 -4.00 5.20 -15.76
CA SER A 16 -3.43 4.48 -14.62
C SER A 16 -2.42 3.41 -15.05
N SER A 17 -1.46 3.16 -14.18
CA SER A 17 -0.40 2.17 -14.37
C SER A 17 -0.06 1.49 -13.05
N VAL A 18 0.54 0.31 -13.14
CA VAL A 18 1.05 -0.45 -11.99
C VAL A 18 2.48 -0.89 -12.24
N ALA A 19 3.20 -1.21 -11.17
CA ALA A 19 4.49 -1.89 -11.28
C ALA A 19 4.29 -3.29 -11.88
N ASP A 20 5.27 -3.76 -12.65
CA ASP A 20 5.25 -5.08 -13.30
C ASP A 20 5.73 -6.23 -12.40
N PHE A 21 6.42 -5.92 -11.30
CA PHE A 21 6.91 -6.85 -10.28
C PHE A 21 7.77 -8.02 -10.81
N VAL A 22 8.45 -7.86 -11.95
CA VAL A 22 9.26 -8.94 -12.59
C VAL A 22 10.38 -9.47 -11.68
N GLU A 23 10.91 -8.62 -10.80
CA GLU A 23 11.98 -8.98 -9.85
C GLU A 23 11.45 -9.70 -8.60
N ILE A 24 10.14 -9.70 -8.34
CA ILE A 24 9.57 -10.33 -7.15
C ILE A 24 9.48 -11.85 -7.38
N THR A 25 10.32 -12.59 -6.66
CA THR A 25 10.42 -14.05 -6.80
C THR A 25 9.44 -14.83 -5.91
N ARG A 26 8.97 -14.24 -4.80
CA ARG A 26 8.04 -14.88 -3.84
C ARG A 26 7.01 -13.86 -3.35
N SER A 27 5.76 -14.29 -3.24
CA SER A 27 4.64 -13.43 -2.81
C SER A 27 4.37 -13.46 -1.30
N THR A 28 4.85 -14.48 -0.59
CA THR A 28 4.65 -14.65 0.85
C THR A 28 5.91 -14.29 1.64
N PRO A 29 5.80 -13.53 2.75
CA PRO A 29 6.94 -13.24 3.62
C PRO A 29 7.28 -14.44 4.50
N GLU A 30 8.49 -14.44 5.05
CA GLU A 30 8.94 -15.49 5.96
C GLU A 30 8.24 -15.36 7.32
N LYS A 31 7.53 -16.41 7.77
CA LYS A 31 6.59 -16.31 8.90
C LYS A 31 7.28 -15.91 10.21
N SER A 32 8.51 -16.38 10.43
CA SER A 32 9.28 -16.09 11.65
C SER A 32 9.71 -14.63 11.77
N LEU A 33 9.84 -13.93 10.63
CA LEU A 33 10.34 -12.56 10.56
C LEU A 33 9.22 -11.51 10.55
N VAL A 34 7.95 -11.92 10.53
CA VAL A 34 6.81 -10.99 10.54
C VAL A 34 6.41 -10.63 11.98
N ARG A 35 5.99 -9.37 12.16
CA ARG A 35 5.41 -8.83 13.40
C ARG A 35 4.14 -8.02 13.08
N PRO A 36 3.15 -7.98 13.99
CA PRO A 36 1.97 -7.16 13.79
C PRO A 36 2.35 -5.68 13.82
N LEU A 37 1.82 -4.91 12.86
CA LEU A 37 1.99 -3.46 12.81
C LEU A 37 0.69 -2.76 13.20
N SER A 38 0.70 -2.07 14.34
CA SER A 38 -0.43 -1.23 14.75
C SER A 38 -0.46 0.06 13.94
N LYS A 39 -1.66 0.45 13.48
CA LYS A 39 -1.86 1.70 12.75
C LYS A 39 -2.20 2.82 13.71
N THR A 40 -1.49 3.94 13.61
CA THR A 40 -1.74 5.14 14.43
C THR A 40 -2.88 6.01 13.88
N GLY A 41 -3.19 5.92 12.58
CA GLY A 41 -4.20 6.76 11.95
C GLY A 41 -3.91 8.26 12.09
N GLY A 42 -2.63 8.65 12.12
CA GLY A 42 -2.19 10.04 12.26
C GLY A 42 -2.28 10.59 13.70
N ARG A 43 -2.56 9.75 14.70
CA ARG A 43 -2.72 10.15 16.10
C ARG A 43 -1.48 9.85 16.95
N ASN A 44 -1.23 10.71 17.93
CA ASN A 44 -0.21 10.49 18.96
C ASN A 44 -0.75 9.70 20.18
N ASN A 45 0.09 9.52 21.19
CA ASN A 45 -0.24 8.84 22.45
C ASN A 45 -1.37 9.50 23.27
N ALA A 46 -1.64 10.79 23.06
CA ALA A 46 -2.77 11.51 23.66
C ALA A 46 -4.05 11.43 22.81
N GLY A 47 -4.05 10.64 21.72
CA GLY A 47 -5.20 10.47 20.82
C GLY A 47 -5.45 11.65 19.87
N ARG A 48 -4.60 12.68 19.90
CA ARG A 48 -4.74 13.89 19.07
C ARG A 48 -4.16 13.64 17.68
N ILE A 49 -4.81 14.18 16.65
CA ILE A 49 -4.29 14.18 15.28
C ILE A 49 -3.06 15.08 15.25
N THR A 50 -1.89 14.50 15.05
CA THR A 50 -0.62 15.23 14.86
C THR A 50 -0.20 15.26 13.39
N THR A 51 -0.68 14.32 12.58
CA THR A 51 -0.48 14.30 11.12
C THR A 51 -1.83 14.12 10.42
N ARG A 52 -2.18 15.05 9.53
CA ARG A 52 -3.46 15.03 8.78
C ARG A 52 -3.40 14.08 7.58
N HIS A 53 -4.57 13.70 7.07
CA HIS A 53 -4.76 12.85 5.89
C HIS A 53 -4.19 11.42 6.01
N ILE A 54 -4.00 10.91 7.22
CA ILE A 54 -3.57 9.52 7.49
C ILE A 54 -4.72 8.72 8.10
N GLY A 55 -5.14 7.63 7.44
CA GLY A 55 -6.19 6.73 7.92
C GLY A 55 -6.85 5.94 6.78
N GLY A 56 -7.52 4.82 7.08
CA GLY A 56 -8.33 4.08 6.11
C GLY A 56 -7.62 3.18 5.09
N GLY A 57 -6.28 3.13 5.06
CA GLY A 57 -5.54 2.27 4.13
C GLY A 57 -5.66 0.76 4.43
N HIS A 58 -5.29 -0.10 3.47
CA HIS A 58 -5.30 -1.57 3.59
C HIS A 58 -4.40 -2.08 4.74
N LYS A 59 -4.76 -3.18 5.41
CA LYS A 59 -3.98 -3.77 6.52
C LYS A 59 -2.61 -4.25 6.03
N ARG A 60 -1.60 -4.15 6.89
CA ARG A 60 -0.23 -4.64 6.67
C ARG A 60 0.18 -5.43 7.90
#